data_AF-A0A8D8K0W0-F1
#
_entry.id   AF-A0A8D8K0W0-F1
#
_cell.length_a   1.000
_cell.length_b   1.000
_cell.length_c   1.000
_cell.angle_alpha   90.00
_cell.angle_beta   90.00
_cell.angle_gamma   90.00
#
_symmetry.space_group_name_H-M   'P 1'
#
loop_
_entity.id
_entity.type
_entity.pdbx_description
1 polymer ?
#
loop_
_entity_poly.entity_id
_entity_poly.type
_entity_poly.pdbx_seq_one_letter_code
_entity_poly.pdbx_strand_id
1 'polypeptide(L)'
;MSKRKMSDPLVCQEDEVEGERYNPEYNPPVEAGESAVLEISPLNLSYTESETNPEYLEESEEEDEPSYNEATVPTSMCLELSTVSAKLFQTKFHFVGVFYLRMFKSQRLAGPICTADITGNSMAEITANIWEHASAHVSRDVIVETIEGGPIVRWGPTDKPEPCDAERFISFKDEKQRKNYSFKNLNSKLLVSWRGREIHVYVFKYSIAITTNTIFEMVKRQLLNPEKKDRAGAPSTEELFKCMDELKQLHPNYTALHSAWEKWANFVLSHTADLRAKLMREAPPDDYLFLFRSVATTEGEQLIATRQGLSVARTVLTSYFTKVEVFGELADQNFENAVKLQQLARELKAQGESTTAMLDAFESSLPPVEVEFSRKLGGQVTNADDNEHMPR
;
A
#
# COMPACT_ATOMS: atom_id res chain seq x y z
N MET A 1 -20.32 -36.52 71.75
CA MET A 1 -21.42 -35.85 71.02
C MET A 1 -20.85 -34.54 70.48
N SER A 2 -20.94 -34.12 69.23
CA SER A 2 -21.61 -34.63 68.04
C SER A 2 -20.91 -34.05 66.79
N LYS A 3 -20.80 -34.88 65.76
CA LYS A 3 -20.44 -34.54 64.37
C LYS A 3 -21.51 -33.64 63.73
N ARG A 4 -21.15 -32.84 62.72
CA ARG A 4 -21.95 -32.44 61.54
C ARG A 4 -21.01 -31.83 60.50
N LYS A 5 -20.74 -32.50 59.36
CA LYS A 5 -21.47 -32.54 58.07
C LYS A 5 -21.43 -31.19 57.34
N MET A 6 -20.65 -31.03 56.26
CA MET A 6 -20.93 -31.36 54.83
C MET A 6 -22.07 -30.52 54.23
N SER A 7 -21.76 -29.70 53.21
CA SER A 7 -22.67 -29.23 52.16
C SER A 7 -21.86 -28.77 50.93
N ASP A 8 -22.23 -29.29 49.77
CA ASP A 8 -21.62 -29.12 48.43
C ASP A 8 -21.80 -27.71 47.82
N PRO A 9 -21.02 -27.36 46.78
CA PRO A 9 -21.36 -26.26 45.88
C PRO A 9 -22.07 -26.74 44.60
N LEU A 10 -23.27 -26.20 44.43
CA LEU A 10 -23.91 -25.65 43.22
C LEU A 10 -23.58 -26.27 41.85
N VAL A 11 -24.59 -27.00 41.36
CA VAL A 11 -24.85 -27.33 39.95
C VAL A 11 -25.25 -26.05 39.21
N CYS A 12 -24.53 -25.68 38.15
CA CYS A 12 -24.98 -24.69 37.19
C CYS A 12 -25.88 -25.38 36.15
N GLN A 13 -27.09 -24.84 36.01
CA GLN A 13 -28.08 -25.20 35.00
C GLN A 13 -27.60 -24.71 33.63
N GLU A 14 -27.66 -25.57 32.63
CA GLU A 14 -27.53 -25.22 31.21
C GLU A 14 -28.92 -24.81 30.73
N ASP A 15 -29.08 -23.53 30.38
CA ASP A 15 -30.27 -23.02 29.71
C ASP A 15 -30.18 -23.28 28.21
N GLU A 16 -31.24 -23.91 27.71
CA GLU A 16 -31.55 -24.15 26.30
C GLU A 16 -31.63 -22.85 25.51
N VAL A 17 -30.98 -22.80 24.35
CA VAL A 17 -31.32 -21.86 23.28
C VAL A 17 -31.58 -22.65 22.02
N GLU A 18 -32.87 -22.76 21.69
CA GLU A 18 -33.39 -23.33 20.44
C GLU A 18 -32.85 -22.54 19.24
N GLY A 19 -32.03 -23.19 18.42
CA GLY A 19 -31.54 -22.68 17.14
C GLY A 19 -32.52 -22.97 16.02
N GLU A 20 -32.96 -21.90 15.37
CA GLU A 20 -33.98 -21.83 14.33
C GLU A 20 -33.72 -22.72 13.10
N ARG A 21 -34.83 -23.21 12.54
CA ARG A 21 -34.89 -24.05 11.35
C ARG A 21 -34.50 -23.25 10.10
N TYR A 22 -33.50 -23.75 9.39
CA TYR A 22 -33.10 -23.35 8.05
C TYR A 22 -34.20 -23.73 7.03
N ASN A 23 -34.72 -22.77 6.27
CA ASN A 23 -35.65 -22.99 5.16
C ASN A 23 -34.97 -22.56 3.85
N PRO A 24 -34.69 -23.47 2.90
CA PRO A 24 -34.01 -23.13 1.66
C PRO A 24 -35.01 -23.12 0.50
N GLU A 25 -35.56 -21.96 0.15
CA GLU A 25 -36.20 -21.78 -1.16
C GLU A 25 -36.45 -20.30 -1.45
N TYR A 26 -35.46 -19.65 -2.06
CA TYR A 26 -35.74 -18.46 -2.88
C TYR A 26 -34.77 -18.42 -4.06
N ASN A 27 -35.34 -18.60 -5.25
CA ASN A 27 -34.66 -18.66 -6.53
C ASN A 27 -35.13 -17.46 -7.36
N PRO A 28 -34.35 -16.37 -7.49
CA PRO A 28 -34.72 -15.28 -8.39
C PRO A 28 -34.36 -15.63 -9.84
N PRO A 29 -35.14 -15.15 -10.83
CA PRO A 29 -35.04 -15.57 -12.20
C PRO A 29 -33.81 -15.01 -12.92
N VAL A 30 -33.28 -15.85 -13.80
CA VAL A 30 -32.24 -15.55 -14.80
C VAL A 30 -32.87 -14.69 -15.89
N GLU A 31 -32.48 -13.43 -15.98
CA GLU A 31 -32.61 -12.64 -17.20
C GLU A 31 -31.24 -12.49 -17.86
N ALA A 32 -31.13 -13.10 -19.04
CA ALA A 32 -30.07 -12.89 -19.99
C ALA A 32 -30.36 -11.60 -20.78
N GLY A 33 -29.37 -10.74 -20.93
CA GLY A 33 -29.49 -9.53 -21.75
C GLY A 33 -28.23 -8.66 -21.77
N GLU A 34 -27.29 -9.03 -22.64
CA GLU A 34 -26.37 -8.15 -23.37
C GLU A 34 -25.56 -7.10 -22.58
N SER A 35 -24.30 -7.46 -22.27
CA SER A 35 -23.24 -6.50 -21.94
C SER A 35 -22.82 -5.69 -23.17
N ALA A 36 -23.24 -4.43 -23.23
CA ALA A 36 -22.57 -3.42 -24.04
C ALA A 36 -21.34 -2.90 -23.28
N VAL A 37 -20.15 -3.30 -23.75
CA VAL A 37 -18.86 -2.76 -23.30
C VAL A 37 -18.75 -1.33 -23.83
N LEU A 38 -18.93 -0.33 -22.97
CA LEU A 38 -18.52 1.04 -23.27
C LEU A 38 -17.03 1.16 -22.98
N GLU A 39 -16.24 1.03 -24.05
CA GLU A 39 -14.84 1.47 -24.13
C GLU A 39 -14.78 2.97 -23.86
N ILE A 40 -14.41 3.35 -22.64
CA ILE A 40 -14.03 4.73 -22.33
C ILE A 40 -12.55 4.87 -22.68
N SER A 41 -12.26 5.48 -23.83
CA SER A 41 -10.90 5.87 -24.20
C SER A 41 -10.33 6.87 -23.18
N PRO A 42 -9.08 6.72 -22.72
CA PRO A 42 -8.44 7.70 -21.85
C PRO A 42 -8.11 8.98 -22.64
N LEU A 43 -8.56 10.11 -22.09
CA LEU A 43 -8.20 11.45 -22.53
C LEU A 43 -6.68 11.66 -22.44
N ASN A 44 -6.05 11.85 -23.60
CA ASN A 44 -4.69 12.36 -23.74
C ASN A 44 -4.61 13.78 -23.13
N LEU A 45 -4.03 13.87 -21.93
CA LEU A 45 -3.49 15.13 -21.40
C LEU A 45 -2.06 15.27 -21.92
N SER A 46 -1.91 16.08 -22.97
CA SER A 46 -0.61 16.51 -23.49
C SER A 46 0.08 17.40 -22.44
N TYR A 47 1.11 16.86 -21.78
CA TYR A 47 2.08 17.66 -21.05
C TYR A 47 2.93 18.44 -22.06
N THR A 48 3.03 19.76 -21.84
CA THR A 48 4.00 20.62 -22.54
C THR A 48 5.28 20.61 -21.73
N GLU A 49 6.29 19.90 -22.23
CA GLU A 49 7.66 19.96 -21.73
C GLU A 49 8.24 21.33 -22.11
N SER A 50 8.64 22.11 -21.10
CA SER A 50 9.50 23.27 -21.29
C SER A 50 10.93 22.81 -21.03
N GLU A 51 11.69 22.72 -22.11
CA GLU A 51 13.13 22.56 -22.12
C GLU A 51 13.78 23.81 -21.51
N THR A 52 14.42 23.65 -20.36
CA THR A 52 15.53 24.52 -19.96
C THR A 52 16.68 23.65 -19.51
N ASN A 53 17.59 23.46 -20.46
CA ASN A 53 18.96 23.02 -20.27
C ASN A 53 19.69 24.02 -19.36
N PRO A 54 20.52 23.55 -18.41
CA PRO A 54 21.86 24.10 -18.36
C PRO A 54 22.91 23.01 -18.18
N GLU A 55 23.72 22.88 -19.23
CA GLU A 55 25.15 23.19 -19.22
C GLU A 55 25.99 22.53 -18.12
N TYR A 56 26.74 21.52 -18.59
CA TYR A 56 27.89 20.90 -17.94
C TYR A 56 28.90 21.95 -17.45
N LEU A 57 29.30 21.82 -16.18
CA LEU A 57 30.61 22.26 -15.71
C LEU A 57 31.25 21.13 -14.91
N GLU A 58 32.19 20.45 -15.56
CA GLU A 58 33.27 19.72 -14.93
C GLU A 58 34.20 20.76 -14.28
N GLU A 59 34.36 20.72 -12.96
CA GLU A 59 35.54 21.26 -12.30
C GLU A 59 36.13 20.20 -11.36
N SER A 60 37.33 19.80 -11.75
CA SER A 60 38.30 18.95 -11.08
C SER A 60 39.01 19.67 -9.94
N GLU A 61 39.35 18.88 -8.93
CA GLU A 61 40.53 18.98 -8.05
C GLU A 61 40.78 20.30 -7.29
N GLU A 62 40.80 20.21 -5.95
CA GLU A 62 41.99 20.63 -5.18
C GLU A 62 41.93 20.09 -3.75
N GLU A 63 42.98 19.34 -3.41
CA GLU A 63 43.36 18.97 -2.04
C GLU A 63 43.86 20.21 -1.32
N ASP A 64 43.34 20.51 -0.12
CA ASP A 64 44.01 21.43 0.81
C ASP A 64 43.82 20.95 2.25
N GLU A 65 44.88 20.31 2.77
CA GLU A 65 45.21 20.28 4.20
C GLU A 65 45.47 21.71 4.69
N PRO A 66 45.05 22.06 5.92
CA PRO A 66 46.06 22.62 6.79
C PRO A 66 45.96 22.20 8.27
N SER A 67 47.13 21.78 8.76
CA SER A 67 47.86 22.42 9.86
C SER A 67 47.24 22.43 11.26
N TYR A 68 47.91 21.68 12.12
CA TYR A 68 48.02 21.88 13.57
C TYR A 68 47.99 23.35 13.98
N ASN A 69 47.15 23.66 14.97
CA ASN A 69 47.39 24.75 15.90
C ASN A 69 47.13 24.28 17.33
N GLU A 70 48.13 24.56 18.14
CA GLU A 70 48.35 24.24 19.54
C GLU A 70 47.68 25.30 20.45
N ALA A 71 47.28 24.87 21.65
CA ALA A 71 46.73 25.67 22.77
C ALA A 71 45.30 26.21 22.56
N THR A 72 44.33 25.99 23.46
CA THR A 72 44.40 26.30 24.88
C THR A 72 43.30 25.55 25.63
N VAL A 73 43.67 24.93 26.74
CA VAL A 73 42.81 24.24 27.70
C VAL A 73 41.95 25.26 28.47
N PRO A 74 40.62 25.08 28.58
CA PRO A 74 39.85 25.63 29.67
C PRO A 74 39.80 24.58 30.79
N THR A 75 40.65 24.79 31.80
CA THR A 75 40.63 24.12 33.09
C THR A 75 39.31 24.44 33.80
N SER A 76 38.24 23.67 33.57
CA SER A 76 37.02 23.76 34.40
C SER A 76 36.03 22.61 34.21
N MET A 77 36.45 21.35 34.43
CA MET A 77 35.52 20.26 34.80
C MET A 77 36.29 19.15 35.55
N CYS A 78 36.76 19.44 36.78
CA CYS A 78 37.40 18.46 37.65
C CYS A 78 36.65 18.29 38.99
N LEU A 79 35.32 18.30 38.97
CA LEU A 79 34.50 18.10 40.18
C LEU A 79 33.47 16.95 40.10
N GLU A 80 33.38 16.20 39.00
CA GLU A 80 32.48 15.03 38.91
C GLU A 80 33.19 13.66 39.00
N LEU A 81 34.52 13.59 38.87
CA LEU A 81 35.26 12.32 38.99
C LEU A 81 35.35 11.78 40.44
N SER A 82 35.11 12.62 41.44
CA SER A 82 35.28 12.26 42.85
C SER A 82 34.20 11.32 43.38
N THR A 83 32.96 11.41 42.89
CA THR A 83 31.82 10.62 43.37
C THR A 83 31.70 9.26 42.68
N VAL A 84 32.12 9.16 41.41
CA VAL A 84 32.20 7.88 40.68
C VAL A 84 33.30 7.00 41.27
N SER A 85 34.48 7.58 41.53
CA SER A 85 35.61 6.87 42.15
C SER A 85 35.28 6.29 43.53
N ALA A 86 34.54 7.00 44.38
CA ALA A 86 34.22 6.54 45.74
C ALA A 86 33.27 5.33 45.80
N LYS A 87 32.30 5.22 44.86
CA LYS A 87 31.39 4.07 44.79
C LYS A 87 32.08 2.81 44.25
N LEU A 88 33.03 2.97 43.34
CA LEU A 88 33.80 1.88 42.71
C LEU A 88 34.63 1.05 43.70
N PHE A 89 35.06 1.66 44.81
CA PHE A 89 35.82 0.95 45.85
C PHE A 89 34.95 0.15 46.83
N GLN A 90 33.64 0.41 46.91
CA GLN A 90 32.73 -0.29 47.83
C GLN A 90 32.04 -1.50 47.19
N THR A 91 31.96 -1.56 45.86
CA THR A 91 31.27 -2.66 45.18
C THR A 91 32.18 -3.88 44.98
N LYS A 92 31.67 -5.07 45.33
CA LYS A 92 32.41 -6.34 45.24
C LYS A 92 32.85 -6.70 43.82
N PHE A 93 32.01 -6.39 42.83
CA PHE A 93 32.26 -6.62 41.42
C PHE A 93 32.27 -5.28 40.67
N HIS A 94 33.26 -5.09 39.80
CA HIS A 94 33.39 -3.88 38.99
C HIS A 94 34.18 -4.14 37.72
N PHE A 95 33.62 -3.89 36.54
CA PHE A 95 34.34 -3.93 35.26
C PHE A 95 33.75 -2.91 34.27
N VAL A 96 34.54 -2.54 33.27
CA VAL A 96 34.10 -1.64 32.20
C VAL A 96 33.49 -2.49 31.08
N GLY A 97 32.20 -2.33 30.81
CA GLY A 97 31.49 -3.01 29.73
C GLY A 97 31.49 -2.18 28.46
N VAL A 98 32.07 -2.69 27.37
CA VAL A 98 32.00 -2.07 26.05
C VAL A 98 30.93 -2.80 25.23
N PHE A 99 29.80 -2.15 24.98
CA PHE A 99 28.61 -2.77 24.39
C PHE A 99 28.63 -2.66 22.87
N TYR A 100 28.36 -3.77 22.19
CA TYR A 100 28.27 -3.83 20.73
C TYR A 100 26.96 -4.48 20.30
N LEU A 101 26.30 -3.90 19.29
CA LEU A 101 25.09 -4.46 18.72
C LEU A 101 25.42 -5.51 17.67
N ARG A 102 24.71 -6.64 17.70
CA ARG A 102 24.75 -7.66 16.65
C ARG A 102 23.35 -8.11 16.27
N MET A 103 23.18 -8.41 14.99
CA MET A 103 22.03 -9.10 14.44
C MET A 103 22.23 -10.63 14.44
N PHE A 104 23.49 -11.07 14.28
CA PHE A 104 23.87 -12.49 14.30
C PHE A 104 25.32 -12.69 14.77
N LYS A 105 25.67 -13.91 15.20
CA LYS A 105 26.94 -14.20 15.89
C LYS A 105 28.18 -13.98 15.04
N SER A 106 28.17 -14.37 13.76
CA SER A 106 29.30 -14.17 12.86
C SER A 106 29.41 -12.77 12.25
N GLN A 107 28.56 -11.82 12.66
CA GLN A 107 28.57 -10.46 12.12
C GLN A 107 29.90 -9.76 12.44
N ARG A 108 30.42 -9.01 11.47
CA ARG A 108 31.53 -8.07 11.71
C ARG A 108 31.04 -6.99 12.66
N LEU A 109 31.86 -6.67 13.66
CA LEU A 109 31.52 -5.66 14.65
C LEU A 109 31.47 -4.29 14.00
N ALA A 110 30.36 -3.58 14.22
CA ALA A 110 30.32 -2.14 14.09
C ALA A 110 31.03 -1.50 15.31
N GLY A 111 31.08 -0.16 15.34
CA GLY A 111 31.54 0.56 16.52
C GLY A 111 30.72 0.22 17.78
N PRO A 112 31.28 0.44 18.98
CA PRO A 112 30.55 0.23 20.23
C PRO A 112 29.35 1.17 20.31
N ILE A 113 28.22 0.67 20.82
CA ILE A 113 27.02 1.47 21.07
C ILE A 113 27.28 2.42 22.24
N CYS A 114 27.84 1.87 23.32
CA CYS A 114 28.17 2.60 24.53
C CYS A 114 29.26 1.88 25.34
N THR A 115 29.86 2.62 26.26
CA THR A 115 30.74 2.07 27.29
C THR A 115 30.16 2.45 28.64
N ALA A 116 30.04 1.50 29.55
CA ALA A 116 29.45 1.71 30.87
C ALA A 116 30.23 0.99 31.97
N ASP A 117 30.31 1.61 33.14
CA ASP A 117 30.88 1.01 34.34
C ASP A 117 29.85 0.09 34.99
N ILE A 118 30.11 -1.22 34.93
CA ILE A 118 29.23 -2.24 35.51
C ILE A 118 29.69 -2.52 36.94
N THR A 119 28.88 -2.12 37.91
CA THR A 119 29.17 -2.26 39.35
C THR A 119 28.05 -2.97 40.08
N GLY A 120 28.38 -3.76 41.11
CA GLY A 120 27.39 -4.42 41.95
C GLY A 120 28.00 -5.29 43.04
N ASN A 121 27.19 -5.63 44.04
CA ASN A 121 27.55 -6.49 45.17
C ASN A 121 27.02 -7.91 45.05
N SER A 122 26.04 -8.12 44.16
CA SER A 122 25.41 -9.39 43.88
C SER A 122 25.37 -9.69 42.38
N MET A 123 25.20 -10.97 42.01
CA MET A 123 24.98 -11.36 40.62
C MET A 123 23.73 -10.71 40.03
N ALA A 124 22.67 -10.56 40.84
CA ALA A 124 21.42 -9.94 40.41
C ALA A 124 21.60 -8.46 40.06
N GLU A 125 22.35 -7.70 40.87
CA GLU A 125 22.68 -6.30 40.57
C GLU A 125 23.50 -6.15 39.28
N ILE A 126 24.50 -7.01 39.09
CA ILE A 126 25.33 -6.99 37.88
C ILE A 126 24.48 -7.30 36.64
N THR A 127 23.64 -8.33 36.71
CA THR A 127 22.72 -8.68 35.62
C THR A 127 21.74 -7.55 35.33
N ALA A 128 21.16 -6.92 36.34
CA ALA A 128 20.24 -5.81 36.17
C ALA A 128 20.91 -4.59 35.52
N ASN A 129 22.13 -4.24 35.95
CA ASN A 129 22.90 -3.14 35.39
C ASN A 129 23.27 -3.40 33.91
N ILE A 130 23.73 -4.61 33.58
CA ILE A 130 23.99 -4.99 32.18
C ILE A 130 22.70 -4.92 31.34
N TRP A 131 21.57 -5.37 31.89
CA TRP A 131 20.29 -5.35 31.19
C TRP A 131 19.76 -3.94 30.98
N GLU A 132 19.95 -3.03 31.94
CA GLU A 132 19.58 -1.61 31.83
C GLU A 132 20.17 -0.99 30.55
N HIS A 133 21.45 -1.26 30.28
CA HIS A 133 22.14 -0.78 29.08
C HIS A 133 21.79 -1.55 27.80
N ALA A 134 21.42 -2.83 27.90
CA ALA A 134 21.13 -3.67 26.74
C ALA A 134 19.67 -3.62 26.27
N SER A 135 18.72 -3.43 27.19
CA SER A 135 17.27 -3.63 26.97
C SER A 135 16.70 -2.77 25.85
N ALA A 136 17.19 -1.53 25.69
CA ALA A 136 16.77 -0.62 24.62
C ALA A 136 17.12 -1.11 23.20
N HIS A 137 18.08 -2.03 23.10
CA HIS A 137 18.57 -2.57 21.82
C HIS A 137 18.08 -3.99 21.53
N VAL A 138 17.34 -4.58 22.46
CA VAL A 138 16.77 -5.92 22.34
C VAL A 138 15.33 -5.81 21.81
N SER A 139 14.97 -6.73 20.92
CA SER A 139 13.64 -6.90 20.34
C SER A 139 13.09 -8.28 20.71
N ARG A 140 11.92 -8.66 20.16
CA ARG A 140 11.29 -9.94 20.45
C ARG A 140 12.23 -11.13 20.18
N ASP A 141 12.22 -12.11 21.10
CA ASP A 141 13.08 -13.31 21.02
C ASP A 141 12.78 -14.12 19.76
N VAL A 142 13.83 -14.65 19.14
CA VAL A 142 13.73 -15.55 17.98
C VAL A 142 14.32 -16.90 18.33
N ILE A 143 13.50 -17.93 18.28
CA ILE A 143 13.90 -19.31 18.50
C ILE A 143 14.26 -19.94 17.16
N VAL A 144 15.46 -20.51 17.09
CA VAL A 144 15.95 -21.26 15.93
C VAL A 144 16.01 -22.74 16.33
N GLU A 145 15.20 -23.57 15.68
CA GLU A 145 15.18 -25.02 15.88
C GLU A 145 15.70 -25.72 14.64
N THR A 146 16.64 -26.66 14.79
CA THR A 146 17.13 -27.47 13.68
C THR A 146 16.36 -28.78 13.65
N ILE A 147 15.50 -28.96 12.65
CA ILE A 147 14.78 -30.22 12.38
C ILE A 147 15.43 -30.90 11.17
N GLU A 148 15.19 -32.19 10.93
CA GLU A 148 15.80 -32.98 9.84
C GLU A 148 15.67 -32.37 8.43
N GLY A 149 14.80 -31.37 8.22
CA GLY A 149 14.65 -30.59 6.98
C GLY A 149 15.35 -29.23 6.94
N GLY A 150 16.09 -28.83 7.98
CA GLY A 150 16.79 -27.54 8.08
C GLY A 150 16.37 -26.69 9.28
N PRO A 151 16.94 -25.47 9.42
CA PRO A 151 16.58 -24.57 10.51
C PRO A 151 15.17 -24.00 10.29
N ILE A 152 14.35 -24.04 11.32
CA ILE A 152 13.04 -23.39 11.42
C ILE A 152 13.19 -22.22 12.38
N VAL A 153 12.66 -21.06 12.00
CA VAL A 153 12.63 -19.86 12.85
C VAL A 153 11.22 -19.54 13.27
N ARG A 154 11.05 -19.27 14.56
CA ARG A 154 9.77 -18.87 15.14
C ARG A 154 9.97 -17.77 16.17
N TRP A 155 8.95 -16.96 16.35
CA TRP A 155 8.90 -16.03 17.46
C TRP A 155 8.91 -16.76 18.80
N GLY A 156 9.64 -16.20 19.76
CA GLY A 156 9.59 -16.64 21.14
C GLY A 156 8.22 -16.37 21.77
N PRO A 157 7.91 -17.06 22.89
CA PRO A 157 6.63 -16.94 23.57
C PRO A 157 6.40 -15.55 24.16
N THR A 158 7.47 -14.83 24.50
CA THR A 158 7.41 -13.51 25.15
C THR A 158 7.59 -12.41 24.10
N ASP A 159 6.64 -11.49 24.01
CA ASP A 159 6.70 -10.35 23.08
C ASP A 159 7.75 -9.31 23.50
N LYS A 160 7.92 -9.11 24.80
CA LYS A 160 8.90 -8.18 25.39
C LYS A 160 9.85 -8.95 26.29
N PRO A 161 11.14 -9.03 25.95
CA PRO A 161 12.12 -9.69 26.78
C PRO A 161 12.25 -9.04 28.15
N GLU A 162 12.36 -9.86 29.18
CA GLU A 162 12.58 -9.44 30.55
C GLU A 162 14.04 -9.66 30.97
N PRO A 163 14.51 -9.10 32.11
CA PRO A 163 15.87 -9.32 32.60
C PRO A 163 16.25 -10.82 32.74
N CYS A 164 15.27 -11.69 32.97
CA CYS A 164 15.45 -13.14 33.03
C CYS A 164 15.83 -13.75 31.68
N ASP A 165 15.46 -13.11 30.57
CA ASP A 165 15.76 -13.56 29.21
C ASP A 165 17.13 -13.08 28.73
N ALA A 166 17.86 -12.26 29.51
CA ALA A 166 19.16 -11.70 29.15
C ALA A 166 20.16 -12.76 28.63
N GLU A 167 20.04 -14.00 29.12
CA GLU A 167 20.85 -15.12 28.67
C GLU A 167 20.73 -15.48 27.19
N ARG A 168 19.61 -15.12 26.55
CA ARG A 168 19.34 -15.37 25.14
C ARG A 168 19.85 -14.24 24.26
N PHE A 169 20.17 -13.09 24.82
CA PHE A 169 20.53 -11.89 24.06
C PHE A 169 21.94 -11.39 24.33
N ILE A 170 22.59 -11.78 25.43
CA ILE A 170 23.86 -11.20 25.84
C ILE A 170 24.96 -12.26 25.93
N SER A 171 26.12 -11.94 25.34
CA SER A 171 27.35 -12.72 25.52
C SER A 171 28.55 -11.82 25.78
N PHE A 172 29.58 -12.35 26.40
CA PHE A 172 30.75 -11.59 26.81
C PHE A 172 31.99 -12.12 26.10
N LYS A 173 32.95 -11.23 25.82
CA LYS A 173 34.29 -11.59 25.38
C LYS A 173 35.33 -10.84 26.18
N ASP A 174 36.18 -11.60 26.87
CA ASP A 174 37.41 -11.06 27.44
C ASP A 174 38.42 -10.97 26.30
N GLU A 175 38.79 -9.75 25.90
CA GLU A 175 39.72 -9.52 24.81
C GLU A 175 41.14 -9.97 25.16
N LYS A 176 41.55 -9.82 26.44
CA LYS A 176 42.88 -10.23 26.91
C LYS A 176 43.02 -11.75 26.88
N GLN A 177 41.98 -12.49 27.29
CA GLN A 177 41.99 -13.95 27.26
C GLN A 177 41.48 -14.54 25.92
N ARG A 178 41.01 -13.69 25.01
CA ARG A 178 40.32 -14.07 23.75
C ARG A 178 39.22 -15.12 23.94
N LYS A 179 38.60 -15.14 25.11
CA LYS A 179 37.63 -16.15 25.52
C LYS A 179 36.22 -15.56 25.52
N ASN A 180 35.27 -16.30 24.94
CA ASN A 180 33.86 -15.96 24.96
C ASN A 180 33.17 -16.64 26.14
N TYR A 181 32.30 -15.91 26.82
CA TYR A 181 31.52 -16.39 27.95
C TYR A 181 30.03 -16.18 27.66
N SER A 182 29.24 -17.21 27.92
CA SER A 182 27.78 -17.10 27.92
C SER A 182 27.30 -16.50 29.24
N PHE A 183 26.17 -15.81 29.20
CA PHE A 183 25.52 -15.26 30.40
C PHE A 183 25.31 -16.32 31.49
N LYS A 184 24.94 -17.55 31.13
CA LYS A 184 24.77 -18.69 32.04
C LYS A 184 26.04 -19.06 32.81
N ASN A 185 27.19 -18.77 32.24
CA ASN A 185 28.48 -19.13 32.81
C ASN A 185 29.05 -18.03 33.71
N LEU A 186 28.34 -16.90 33.86
CA LEU A 186 28.72 -15.86 34.79
C LEU A 186 28.60 -16.38 36.22
N ASN A 187 29.71 -16.27 36.95
CA ASN A 187 29.76 -16.60 38.36
C ASN A 187 30.63 -15.57 39.09
N SER A 188 30.50 -15.54 40.41
CA SER A 188 31.23 -14.58 41.25
C SER A 188 32.75 -14.63 41.06
N LYS A 189 33.34 -15.82 40.80
CA LYS A 189 34.79 -15.95 40.60
C LYS A 189 35.23 -15.27 39.29
N LEU A 190 34.46 -15.46 38.22
CA LEU A 190 34.71 -14.83 36.93
C LEU A 190 34.58 -13.31 37.02
N LEU A 191 33.52 -12.80 37.65
CA LEU A 191 33.33 -11.35 37.81
C LEU A 191 34.45 -10.70 38.64
N VAL A 192 34.96 -11.38 39.67
CA VAL A 192 36.15 -10.91 40.42
C VAL A 192 37.38 -10.87 39.52
N SER A 193 37.56 -11.87 38.65
CA SER A 193 38.69 -11.88 37.70
C SER A 193 38.61 -10.77 36.66
N TRP A 194 37.42 -10.26 36.37
CA TRP A 194 37.18 -9.14 35.47
C TRP A 194 37.36 -7.79 36.14
N ARG A 195 37.70 -7.76 37.43
CA ARG A 195 37.77 -6.51 38.18
C ARG A 195 38.74 -5.53 37.55
N GLY A 196 38.25 -4.33 37.21
CA GLY A 196 39.03 -3.27 36.57
C GLY A 196 39.51 -3.61 35.16
N ARG A 197 38.85 -4.56 34.48
CA ARG A 197 39.11 -4.89 33.08
C ARG A 197 37.99 -4.36 32.20
N GLU A 198 38.34 -4.16 30.93
CA GLU A 198 37.37 -3.95 29.86
C GLU A 198 36.91 -5.29 29.31
N ILE A 199 35.60 -5.47 29.25
CA ILE A 199 34.94 -6.68 28.74
C ILE A 199 33.99 -6.27 27.62
N HIS A 200 34.11 -6.92 26.47
CA HIS A 200 33.19 -6.69 25.37
C HIS A 200 31.87 -7.40 25.64
N VAL A 201 30.78 -6.65 25.64
CA VAL A 201 29.42 -7.15 25.82
C VAL A 201 28.73 -7.12 24.46
N TYR A 202 28.45 -8.30 23.90
CA TYR A 202 27.70 -8.42 22.65
C TYR A 202 26.22 -8.55 22.97
N VAL A 203 25.45 -7.55 22.54
CA VAL A 203 23.99 -7.53 22.62
C VAL A 203 23.44 -7.95 21.26
N PHE A 204 22.70 -9.05 21.25
CA PHE A 204 22.02 -9.55 20.07
C PHE A 204 20.61 -8.96 20.03
N LYS A 205 20.22 -8.33 18.92
CA LYS A 205 18.89 -7.71 18.80
C LYS A 205 17.75 -8.71 18.97
N TYR A 206 17.88 -9.90 18.38
CA TYR A 206 16.80 -10.90 18.31
C TYR A 206 17.07 -12.17 19.12
N SER A 207 18.28 -12.75 19.02
CA SER A 207 18.71 -13.88 19.85
C SER A 207 20.16 -14.24 19.52
N ILE A 208 20.88 -14.84 20.48
CA ILE A 208 22.18 -15.50 20.28
C ILE A 208 22.03 -16.74 19.37
N ALA A 209 20.83 -17.33 19.29
CA ALA A 209 20.54 -18.49 18.44
C ALA A 209 20.76 -18.20 16.94
N ILE A 210 20.69 -16.92 16.54
CA ILE A 210 20.98 -16.49 15.16
C ILE A 210 22.50 -16.46 14.95
N THR A 211 23.05 -17.59 14.51
CA THR A 211 24.51 -17.75 14.41
C THR A 211 25.11 -17.12 13.15
N THR A 212 24.41 -17.19 12.03
CA THR A 212 24.92 -16.79 10.70
C THR A 212 24.00 -15.78 10.01
N ASN A 213 24.54 -15.08 9.02
CA ASN A 213 23.74 -14.20 8.15
C ASN A 213 22.62 -14.96 7.44
N THR A 214 22.85 -16.22 7.06
CA THR A 214 21.84 -17.04 6.38
C THR A 214 20.60 -17.29 7.25
N ILE A 215 20.79 -17.56 8.54
CA ILE A 215 19.67 -17.68 9.49
C ILE A 215 19.02 -16.32 9.69
N PHE A 216 19.80 -15.25 9.78
CA PHE A 216 19.24 -13.89 9.91
C PHE A 216 18.37 -13.49 8.71
N GLU A 217 18.79 -13.76 7.49
CA GLU A 217 17.97 -13.52 6.29
C GLU A 217 16.68 -14.38 6.29
N MET A 218 16.75 -15.61 6.82
CA MET A 218 15.56 -16.43 7.00
C MET A 218 14.59 -15.84 8.03
N VAL A 219 15.10 -15.33 9.17
CA VAL A 219 14.31 -14.58 10.15
C VAL A 219 13.69 -13.34 9.51
N LYS A 220 14.46 -12.61 8.72
CA LYS A 220 13.98 -11.42 8.02
C LYS A 220 12.83 -11.75 7.07
N ARG A 221 12.95 -12.82 6.28
CA ARG A 221 11.92 -13.25 5.33
C ARG A 221 10.69 -13.88 5.98
N GLN A 222 10.86 -14.64 7.07
CA GLN A 222 9.75 -15.40 7.66
C GLN A 222 9.04 -14.67 8.79
N LEU A 223 9.77 -13.87 9.58
CA LEU A 223 9.26 -13.27 10.81
C LEU A 223 9.19 -11.74 10.76
N LEU A 224 10.22 -11.06 10.23
CA LEU A 224 10.26 -9.59 10.21
C LEU A 224 9.47 -9.00 9.05
N ASN A 225 9.55 -9.64 7.89
CA ASN A 225 8.89 -9.30 6.64
C ASN A 225 8.32 -10.57 5.99
N PRO A 226 7.34 -11.26 6.61
CA PRO A 226 6.68 -12.39 5.98
C PRO A 226 6.19 -11.95 4.60
N GLU A 227 6.76 -12.51 3.55
CA GLU A 227 6.44 -12.18 2.16
C GLU A 227 4.99 -12.58 1.84
N LYS A 228 4.04 -11.69 2.15
CA LYS A 228 2.79 -11.56 1.39
C LYS A 228 2.94 -10.41 0.41
N LYS A 229 4.03 -10.46 -0.34
CA LYS A 229 4.30 -9.55 -1.44
C LYS A 229 3.94 -10.25 -2.73
N ASP A 230 3.18 -9.57 -3.59
CA ASP A 230 2.97 -10.05 -4.96
C ASP A 230 4.31 -10.13 -5.69
N ARG A 231 4.35 -10.81 -6.86
CA ARG A 231 5.56 -11.07 -7.67
C ARG A 231 6.43 -9.83 -7.97
N ALA A 232 5.92 -8.62 -7.77
CA ALA A 232 6.60 -7.34 -7.95
C ALA A 232 7.15 -6.69 -6.64
N GLY A 233 7.02 -7.33 -5.48
CA GLY A 233 7.58 -6.82 -4.21
C GLY A 233 6.73 -5.77 -3.48
N ALA A 234 5.53 -5.47 -3.99
CA ALA A 234 4.54 -4.60 -3.36
C ALA A 234 3.76 -5.35 -2.26
N PRO A 235 3.34 -4.69 -1.17
CA PRO A 235 2.39 -5.26 -0.22
C PRO A 235 1.13 -5.74 -0.96
N SER A 236 0.57 -6.88 -0.57
CA SER A 236 -0.75 -7.30 -1.04
C SER A 236 -1.76 -6.16 -0.86
N THR A 237 -2.59 -5.90 -1.87
CA THR A 237 -3.66 -4.90 -1.83
C THR A 237 -4.57 -5.11 -0.62
N GLU A 238 -4.82 -6.36 -0.22
CA GLU A 238 -5.62 -6.70 0.96
C GLU A 238 -4.95 -6.25 2.27
N GLU A 239 -3.64 -6.43 2.42
CA GLU A 239 -2.92 -5.99 3.62
C GLU A 239 -2.81 -4.48 3.70
N LEU A 240 -2.70 -3.82 2.54
CA LEU A 240 -2.71 -2.38 2.43
C LEU A 240 -4.06 -1.80 2.89
N PHE A 241 -5.17 -2.36 2.42
CA PHE A 241 -6.50 -1.92 2.87
C PHE A 241 -6.71 -2.14 4.36
N LYS A 242 -6.30 -3.30 4.90
CA LYS A 242 -6.38 -3.56 6.35
C LYS A 242 -5.57 -2.55 7.16
N CYS A 243 -4.31 -2.31 6.77
CA CYS A 243 -3.46 -1.33 7.46
C CYS A 243 -4.04 0.09 7.37
N MET A 244 -4.62 0.46 6.23
CA MET A 244 -5.29 1.74 6.05
C MET A 244 -6.50 1.89 6.99
N ASP A 245 -7.31 0.85 7.15
CA ASP A 245 -8.47 0.88 8.03
C ASP A 245 -8.06 0.92 9.51
N GLU A 246 -7.01 0.18 9.89
CA GLU A 246 -6.41 0.27 11.23
C GLU A 246 -5.86 1.66 11.51
N LEU A 247 -5.18 2.30 10.56
CA LEU A 247 -4.70 3.68 10.68
C LEU A 247 -5.85 4.66 10.89
N LYS A 248 -6.94 4.55 10.13
CA LYS A 248 -8.13 5.40 10.31
C LYS A 248 -8.80 5.22 11.67
N GLN A 249 -8.82 4.00 12.19
CA GLN A 249 -9.38 3.71 13.52
C GLN A 249 -8.52 4.29 14.65
N LEU A 250 -7.19 4.20 14.53
CA LEU A 250 -6.24 4.73 15.50
C LEU A 250 -6.18 6.26 15.51
N HIS A 251 -6.44 6.87 14.35
CA HIS A 251 -6.25 8.30 14.10
C HIS A 251 -7.55 9.00 13.66
N PRO A 252 -8.61 9.00 14.50
CA PRO A 252 -9.91 9.57 14.13
C PRO A 252 -9.89 11.10 13.97
N ASN A 253 -8.85 11.75 14.49
CA ASN A 253 -8.63 13.19 14.42
C ASN A 253 -8.10 13.66 13.05
N TYR A 254 -7.68 12.74 12.19
CA TYR A 254 -7.19 13.06 10.85
C TYR A 254 -8.23 12.73 9.78
N THR A 255 -8.34 13.62 8.80
CA THR A 255 -9.15 13.44 7.59
C THR A 255 -8.29 13.72 6.37
N ALA A 256 -8.28 12.79 5.43
CA ALA A 256 -7.48 12.90 4.22
C ALA A 256 -8.12 12.11 3.07
N LEU A 257 -7.67 12.41 1.84
CA LEU A 257 -8.01 11.62 0.65
C LEU A 257 -7.51 10.18 0.79
N HIS A 258 -8.18 9.25 0.11
CA HIS A 258 -7.82 7.82 0.12
C HIS A 258 -6.34 7.59 -0.22
N SER A 259 -5.82 8.30 -1.23
CA SER A 259 -4.42 8.22 -1.67
C SER A 259 -3.41 8.67 -0.61
N ALA A 260 -3.79 9.57 0.30
CA ALA A 260 -2.92 9.98 1.40
C ALA A 260 -2.82 8.88 2.46
N TRP A 261 -3.94 8.23 2.79
CA TRP A 261 -3.97 7.07 3.68
C TRP A 261 -3.20 5.88 3.09
N GLU A 262 -3.32 5.66 1.79
CA GLU A 262 -2.57 4.63 1.07
C GLU A 262 -1.06 4.87 1.13
N LYS A 263 -0.60 6.12 0.95
CA LYS A 263 0.83 6.47 1.10
C LYS A 263 1.33 6.19 2.51
N TRP A 264 0.56 6.54 3.54
CA TRP A 264 0.93 6.28 4.93
C TRP A 264 0.94 4.79 5.26
N ALA A 265 -0.08 4.03 4.81
CA ALA A 265 -0.12 2.57 4.97
C ALA A 265 1.09 1.91 4.28
N ASN A 266 1.44 2.33 3.07
CA ASN A 266 2.64 1.86 2.37
C ASN A 266 3.93 2.17 3.15
N PHE A 267 4.04 3.38 3.70
CA PHE A 267 5.18 3.75 4.54
C PHE A 267 5.29 2.84 5.76
N VAL A 268 4.20 2.61 6.50
CA VAL A 268 4.18 1.69 7.65
C VAL A 268 4.58 0.28 7.21
N LEU A 269 3.95 -0.26 6.17
CA LEU A 269 4.20 -1.62 5.70
C LEU A 269 5.61 -1.84 5.13
N SER A 270 6.26 -0.77 4.64
CA SER A 270 7.65 -0.84 4.18
C SER A 270 8.68 -1.08 5.29
N HIS A 271 8.31 -0.84 6.56
CA HIS A 271 9.18 -1.06 7.72
C HIS A 271 9.01 -2.47 8.30
N THR A 272 9.98 -2.91 9.11
CA THR A 272 9.95 -4.22 9.79
C THR A 272 8.83 -4.32 10.82
N ALA A 273 8.24 -5.50 11.02
CA ALA A 273 7.11 -5.72 11.94
C ALA A 273 7.27 -5.08 13.34
N ASP A 274 8.47 -5.13 13.93
CA ASP A 274 8.76 -4.52 15.24
C ASP A 274 8.54 -3.00 15.26
N LEU A 275 8.85 -2.33 14.16
CA LEU A 275 8.70 -0.89 13.98
C LEU A 275 7.29 -0.51 13.52
N ARG A 276 6.58 -1.40 12.81
CA ARG A 276 5.22 -1.13 12.30
C ARG A 276 4.26 -0.73 13.42
N ALA A 277 4.24 -1.50 14.51
CA ALA A 277 3.36 -1.22 15.65
C ALA A 277 3.64 0.13 16.32
N LYS A 278 4.89 0.62 16.24
CA LYS A 278 5.25 1.94 16.73
C LYS A 278 4.83 3.03 15.74
N LEU A 279 5.16 2.87 14.46
CA LEU A 279 4.84 3.80 13.38
C LEU A 279 3.33 4.00 13.20
N MET A 280 2.52 2.97 13.44
CA MET A 280 1.05 3.07 13.40
C MET A 280 0.48 3.99 14.49
N ARG A 281 1.20 4.22 15.59
CA ARG A 281 0.78 5.11 16.69
C ARG A 281 1.34 6.52 16.56
N GLU A 282 2.36 6.69 15.74
CA GLU A 282 2.96 8.00 15.46
C GLU A 282 2.08 8.79 14.48
N ALA A 283 2.35 10.09 14.33
CA ALA A 283 1.64 10.93 13.37
C ALA A 283 1.98 10.52 11.91
N PRO A 284 1.19 10.97 10.91
CA PRO A 284 1.58 10.81 9.52
C PRO A 284 2.99 11.38 9.30
N PRO A 285 3.84 10.73 8.48
CA PRO A 285 5.16 11.23 8.16
C PRO A 285 5.14 12.66 7.61
N ASP A 286 6.14 13.44 8.01
CA ASP A 286 6.21 14.89 7.75
C ASP A 286 6.08 15.23 6.26
N ASP A 287 6.64 14.40 5.37
CA ASP A 287 6.62 14.55 3.91
C ASP A 287 5.20 14.58 3.30
N TYR A 288 4.18 14.08 4.00
CA TYR A 288 2.79 14.07 3.51
C TYR A 288 1.80 14.56 4.56
N LEU A 289 2.29 15.10 5.68
CA LEU A 289 1.45 15.66 6.73
C LEU A 289 0.51 16.76 6.20
N PHE A 290 0.93 17.52 5.19
CA PHE A 290 0.11 18.52 4.50
C PHE A 290 -1.13 17.96 3.78
N LEU A 291 -1.15 16.65 3.48
CA LEU A 291 -2.30 15.97 2.87
C LEU A 291 -3.36 15.61 3.91
N PHE A 292 -3.01 15.64 5.19
CA PHE A 292 -3.91 15.33 6.30
C PHE A 292 -4.44 16.63 6.92
N ARG A 293 -5.76 16.71 7.04
CA ARG A 293 -6.46 17.80 7.71
C ARG A 293 -6.90 17.32 9.08
N SER A 294 -6.67 18.12 10.11
CA SER A 294 -7.35 17.90 11.39
C SER A 294 -8.86 18.03 11.18
N VAL A 295 -9.65 17.13 11.74
CA VAL A 295 -11.12 17.26 11.75
C VAL A 295 -11.46 18.64 12.32
N ALA A 296 -12.29 19.41 11.60
CA ALA A 296 -12.76 20.72 12.05
C ALA A 296 -13.43 20.56 13.41
N THR A 297 -12.75 21.01 14.47
CA THR A 297 -13.19 20.84 15.86
C THR A 297 -14.24 21.87 16.25
N THR A 298 -14.44 22.91 15.43
CA THR A 298 -15.42 23.96 15.66
C THR A 298 -16.55 23.92 14.62
N GLU A 299 -17.79 24.14 15.06
CA GLU A 299 -18.98 24.17 14.19
C GLU A 299 -18.83 25.22 13.06
N GLY A 300 -18.12 26.32 13.32
CA GLY A 300 -17.85 27.36 12.34
C GLY A 300 -16.97 26.89 11.17
N GLU A 301 -15.91 26.14 11.47
CA GLU A 301 -15.02 25.58 10.44
C GLU A 301 -15.73 24.49 9.63
N GLN A 302 -16.56 23.66 10.27
CA GLN A 302 -17.40 22.68 9.58
C GLN A 302 -18.37 23.35 8.60
N LEU A 303 -18.98 24.46 9.02
CA LEU A 303 -19.92 25.21 8.19
C LEU A 303 -19.23 25.89 7.00
N ILE A 304 -18.01 26.41 7.19
CA ILE A 304 -17.19 26.96 6.10
C ILE A 304 -16.80 25.86 5.10
N ALA A 305 -16.31 24.72 5.59
CA ALA A 305 -15.97 23.58 4.74
C ALA A 305 -17.19 23.08 3.94
N THR A 306 -18.36 23.01 4.58
CA THR A 306 -19.62 22.63 3.93
C THR A 306 -20.02 23.63 2.83
N ARG A 307 -19.91 24.94 3.10
CA ARG A 307 -20.18 25.97 2.09
C ARG A 307 -19.25 25.88 0.89
N GLN A 308 -17.96 25.64 1.12
CA GLN A 308 -16.98 25.45 0.05
C GLN A 308 -17.31 24.19 -0.77
N GLY A 309 -17.65 23.08 -0.09
CA GLY A 309 -18.10 21.85 -0.75
C GLY A 309 -19.34 22.05 -1.62
N LEU A 310 -20.34 22.79 -1.12
CA LEU A 310 -21.54 23.14 -1.88
C LEU A 310 -21.23 24.04 -3.08
N SER A 311 -20.26 24.96 -2.96
CA SER A 311 -19.82 25.80 -4.08
C SER A 311 -19.21 24.96 -5.22
N VAL A 312 -18.38 23.98 -4.87
CA VAL A 312 -17.79 23.05 -5.85
C VAL A 312 -18.89 22.20 -6.49
N ALA A 313 -19.79 21.61 -5.68
CA ALA A 313 -20.91 20.82 -6.18
C ALA A 313 -21.80 21.64 -7.13
N ARG A 314 -22.07 22.91 -6.80
CA ARG A 314 -22.83 23.83 -7.66
C ARG A 314 -22.12 24.08 -8.99
N THR A 315 -20.80 24.29 -8.97
CA THR A 315 -20.01 24.52 -10.20
C THR A 315 -20.07 23.29 -11.13
N VAL A 316 -19.92 22.09 -10.55
CA VAL A 316 -20.05 20.83 -11.29
C VAL A 316 -21.45 20.68 -11.87
N LEU A 317 -22.50 20.97 -11.08
CA LEU A 317 -23.88 20.90 -11.53
C LEU A 317 -24.16 21.90 -12.67
N THR A 318 -23.67 23.13 -12.57
CA THR A 318 -23.74 24.12 -13.65
C THR A 318 -23.06 23.60 -14.92
N SER A 319 -21.86 23.00 -14.79
CA SER A 319 -21.19 22.38 -15.94
C SER A 319 -22.02 21.25 -16.56
N TYR A 320 -22.76 20.46 -15.78
CA TYR A 320 -23.65 19.44 -16.33
C TYR A 320 -24.83 20.05 -17.07
N PHE A 321 -25.47 21.09 -16.51
CA PHE A 321 -26.57 21.79 -17.18
C PHE A 321 -26.14 22.38 -18.52
N THR A 322 -24.98 23.04 -18.59
CA THR A 322 -24.45 23.56 -19.87
C THR A 322 -24.23 22.45 -20.89
N LYS A 323 -23.73 21.27 -20.47
CA LYS A 323 -23.58 20.13 -21.39
C LYS A 323 -24.92 19.61 -21.90
N VAL A 324 -25.94 19.57 -21.04
CA VAL A 324 -27.30 19.15 -21.43
C VAL A 324 -27.92 20.14 -22.40
N GLU A 325 -27.75 21.44 -22.19
CA GLU A 325 -28.21 22.48 -23.13
C GLU A 325 -27.57 22.32 -24.50
N VAL A 326 -26.25 22.14 -24.58
CA VAL A 326 -25.54 21.89 -25.85
C VAL A 326 -26.04 20.62 -26.53
N PHE A 327 -26.31 19.55 -25.78
CA PHE A 327 -26.91 18.33 -26.33
C PHE A 327 -28.32 18.56 -26.85
N GLY A 328 -29.13 19.39 -26.18
CA GLY A 328 -30.46 19.80 -26.65
C GLY A 328 -30.38 20.53 -27.98
N GLU A 329 -29.50 21.53 -28.09
CA GLU A 329 -29.30 22.27 -29.35
C GLU A 329 -28.86 21.36 -30.50
N LEU A 330 -27.97 20.38 -30.23
CA LEU A 330 -27.54 19.41 -31.23
C LEU A 330 -28.69 18.49 -31.67
N ALA A 331 -29.55 18.07 -30.73
CA ALA A 331 -30.71 17.24 -31.03
C ALA A 331 -31.71 18.00 -31.92
N ASP A 332 -31.97 19.27 -31.63
CA ASP A 332 -32.85 20.13 -32.43
C ASP A 332 -32.29 20.32 -33.85
N GLN A 333 -30.98 20.59 -33.99
CA GLN A 333 -30.33 20.68 -35.30
C GLN A 333 -30.44 19.39 -36.10
N ASN A 334 -30.25 18.23 -35.45
CA ASN A 334 -30.41 16.93 -36.11
C ASN A 334 -31.85 16.68 -36.55
N PHE A 335 -32.83 17.11 -35.76
CA PHE A 335 -34.23 17.03 -36.15
C PHE A 335 -34.53 17.89 -37.38
N GLU A 336 -34.04 19.13 -37.44
CA GLU A 336 -34.16 19.97 -38.63
C GLU A 336 -33.52 19.34 -39.87
N ASN A 337 -32.34 18.73 -39.71
CA ASN A 337 -31.66 18.03 -40.79
C ASN A 337 -32.44 16.80 -41.27
N ALA A 338 -33.05 16.04 -40.35
CA ALA A 338 -33.91 14.92 -40.70
C ALA A 338 -35.15 15.36 -41.51
N VAL A 339 -35.77 16.49 -41.14
CA VAL A 339 -36.88 17.08 -41.89
C VAL A 339 -36.45 17.50 -43.29
N LYS A 340 -35.28 18.16 -43.43
CA LYS A 340 -34.71 18.53 -44.74
C LYS A 340 -34.45 17.31 -45.62
N LEU A 341 -33.86 16.25 -45.06
CA LEU A 341 -33.62 14.99 -45.76
C LEU A 341 -34.93 14.34 -46.22
N GLN A 342 -35.97 14.37 -45.38
CA GLN A 342 -37.29 13.86 -45.75
C GLN A 342 -37.89 14.64 -46.92
N GLN A 343 -37.71 15.96 -46.97
CA GLN A 343 -38.19 16.80 -48.06
C GLN A 343 -37.46 16.45 -49.38
N LEU A 344 -36.13 16.34 -49.35
CA LEU A 344 -35.33 15.94 -50.50
C LEU A 344 -35.71 14.54 -51.03
N ALA A 345 -35.95 13.59 -50.12
CA ALA A 345 -36.39 12.26 -50.50
C ALA A 345 -37.75 12.27 -51.22
N ARG A 346 -38.69 13.13 -50.79
CA ARG A 346 -39.98 13.29 -51.47
C ARG A 346 -39.84 13.93 -52.84
N GLU A 347 -38.97 14.93 -52.97
CA GLU A 347 -38.70 15.60 -54.25
C GLU A 347 -38.08 14.62 -55.26
N LEU A 348 -37.05 13.87 -54.85
CA LEU A 348 -36.45 12.82 -55.68
C LEU A 348 -37.46 11.75 -56.09
N LYS A 349 -38.35 11.35 -55.19
CA LYS A 349 -39.42 10.39 -55.51
C LYS A 349 -40.37 10.94 -56.58
N ALA A 350 -40.83 12.19 -56.43
CA ALA A 350 -41.70 12.83 -57.41
C ALA A 350 -41.01 13.00 -58.77
N GLN A 351 -39.71 13.33 -58.77
CA GLN A 351 -38.92 13.40 -60.00
C GLN A 351 -38.82 12.02 -60.67
N GLY A 352 -38.57 10.96 -59.90
CA GLY A 352 -38.54 9.58 -60.38
C GLY A 352 -39.88 9.18 -61.02
N GLU A 353 -40.99 9.41 -60.32
CA GLU A 353 -42.35 9.14 -60.83
C GLU A 353 -42.63 9.89 -62.14
N SER A 354 -42.22 11.16 -62.22
CA SER A 354 -42.36 11.95 -63.44
C SER A 354 -41.51 11.42 -64.60
N THR A 355 -40.27 10.97 -64.33
CA THR A 355 -39.42 10.39 -65.37
C THR A 355 -39.95 9.05 -65.86
N THR A 356 -40.47 8.20 -64.98
CA THR A 356 -41.10 6.94 -65.36
C THR A 356 -42.34 7.19 -66.22
N ALA A 357 -43.21 8.12 -65.82
CA ALA A 357 -44.37 8.48 -66.62
C ALA A 357 -43.99 9.01 -68.02
N MET A 358 -42.89 9.77 -68.12
CA MET A 358 -42.35 10.20 -69.41
C MET A 358 -41.85 9.01 -70.25
N LEU A 359 -41.15 8.05 -69.65
CA LEU A 359 -40.68 6.84 -70.32
C LEU A 359 -41.85 5.96 -70.80
N ASP A 360 -42.89 5.79 -69.99
CA ASP A 360 -44.11 5.04 -70.37
C ASP A 360 -44.84 5.72 -71.55
N ALA A 361 -44.89 7.06 -71.55
CA ALA A 361 -45.42 7.84 -72.66
C ALA A 361 -44.57 7.68 -73.94
N PHE A 362 -43.24 7.64 -73.81
CA PHE A 362 -42.35 7.33 -74.92
C PHE A 362 -42.57 5.90 -75.45
N GLU A 363 -42.65 4.91 -74.57
CA GLU A 363 -42.88 3.50 -74.95
C GLU A 363 -44.21 3.34 -75.70
N SER A 364 -45.28 3.93 -75.20
CA SER A 364 -46.60 3.89 -75.85
C SER A 364 -46.68 4.66 -77.18
N SER A 365 -45.75 5.58 -77.43
CA SER A 365 -45.65 6.32 -78.70
C SER A 365 -44.84 5.59 -79.78
N LEU A 366 -44.13 4.52 -79.43
CA LEU A 366 -43.38 3.72 -80.40
C LEU A 366 -44.38 3.01 -81.34
N PRO A 367 -44.13 3.01 -82.66
CA PRO A 367 -45.02 2.35 -83.61
C PRO A 367 -45.06 0.84 -83.35
N PRO A 368 -46.21 0.17 -83.56
CA PRO A 368 -46.30 -1.27 -83.39
C PRO A 368 -45.31 -1.94 -84.34
N VAL A 369 -44.41 -2.75 -83.78
CA VAL A 369 -43.45 -3.53 -84.57
C VAL A 369 -44.26 -4.54 -85.39
N GLU A 370 -44.16 -4.44 -86.72
CA GLU A 370 -44.77 -5.42 -87.62
C GLU A 370 -44.14 -6.79 -87.36
N VAL A 371 -44.89 -7.66 -86.70
CA VAL A 371 -44.54 -9.06 -86.54
C VAL A 371 -44.67 -9.75 -87.91
N GLU A 372 -43.90 -10.83 -88.17
CA GLU A 372 -43.99 -11.57 -89.43
C GLU A 372 -45.43 -11.94 -89.84
N PHE A 373 -46.30 -12.11 -88.84
CA PHE A 373 -47.74 -12.32 -89.04
C PHE A 373 -48.43 -11.11 -89.68
N SER A 374 -48.22 -9.89 -89.19
CA SER A 374 -48.76 -8.64 -89.74
C SER A 374 -48.32 -8.45 -91.19
N ARG A 375 -47.05 -8.74 -91.45
CA ARG A 375 -46.45 -8.65 -92.79
C ARG A 375 -47.05 -9.69 -93.75
N LYS A 376 -47.33 -10.90 -93.29
CA LYS A 376 -48.07 -11.91 -94.08
C LYS A 376 -49.50 -11.50 -94.36
N LEU A 377 -50.19 -10.89 -93.40
CA LEU A 377 -51.56 -10.42 -93.56
C LEU A 377 -51.64 -9.28 -94.59
N GLY A 378 -50.75 -8.28 -94.49
CA GLY A 378 -50.67 -7.17 -95.46
C GLY A 378 -50.35 -7.64 -96.89
N GLY A 379 -49.57 -8.72 -97.05
CA GLY A 379 -49.31 -9.32 -98.36
C GLY A 379 -50.48 -10.10 -98.96
N GLN A 380 -51.50 -10.48 -98.17
CA GLN A 380 -52.69 -11.19 -98.63
C GLN A 380 -53.90 -10.28 -98.88
N VAL A 381 -53.86 -9.05 -98.38
CA VAL A 381 -54.89 -8.05 -98.66
C VAL A 381 -54.58 -7.41 -100.02
N THR A 382 -55.20 -7.93 -101.06
CA THR A 382 -55.20 -7.29 -102.39
C THR A 382 -56.07 -6.04 -102.29
N ASN A 383 -55.50 -4.86 -102.56
CA ASN A 383 -56.27 -3.60 -102.65
C ASN A 383 -57.41 -3.79 -103.66
N ALA A 384 -58.66 -3.75 -103.18
CA ALA A 384 -59.80 -3.58 -104.05
C ALA A 384 -59.84 -2.10 -104.45
N ASP A 385 -59.84 -1.82 -105.75
CA ASP A 385 -60.04 -0.46 -106.25
C ASP A 385 -61.42 0.03 -105.79
N ASP A 386 -61.41 1.05 -104.92
CA ASP A 386 -62.60 1.79 -104.50
C ASP A 386 -63.10 2.63 -105.69
N ASN A 387 -63.95 2.03 -106.51
CA ASN A 387 -64.58 2.67 -107.66
C ASN A 387 -65.74 3.60 -107.28
N GLU A 388 -65.99 3.88 -105.99
CA GLU A 388 -67.15 4.69 -105.56
C GLU A 388 -66.84 6.20 -105.47
N HIS A 389 -65.59 6.60 -105.72
CA HIS A 389 -65.15 8.00 -105.66
C HIS A 389 -64.48 8.47 -106.98
N MET A 390 -65.16 8.32 -108.12
CA MET A 390 -64.87 9.16 -109.30
C MET A 390 -65.84 10.34 -109.37
N PRO A 391 -65.36 11.59 -109.47
CA PRO A 391 -66.24 12.75 -109.53
C PRO A 391 -66.79 12.93 -110.96
N ARG A 392 -68.04 12.53 -111.20
CA ARG A 392 -69.08 13.37 -111.85
C ARG A 392 -70.43 12.69 -111.96
#